data_AF-A0A7Z9LXR8-F1
#
_entry.id   AF-A0A7Z9LXR8-F1
#
_cell.length_a   1.000
_cell.length_b   1.000
_cell.length_c   1.000
_cell.angle_alpha   90.00
_cell.angle_beta   90.00
_cell.angle_gamma   90.00
#
_symmetry.space_group_name_H-M   'P 1'
#
loop_
_entity.id
_entity.type
_entity.pdbx_description
1 polymer ?
#
loop_
_entity_poly.entity_id
_entity_poly.type
_entity_poly.pdbx_seq_one_letter_code
_entity_poly.pdbx_strand_id
1 'polypeptide(L)'
;MKVVDIADEIFREVGEPTAYSIASISYWVRANIGRLNNHINTFFEIDSTTHEITQKTDEKNDGVLVEKEITIDAGAILKRMFLIHYYDREIRTNVTNAGTDTIVEVTDQGSTVRKINKNEVVKSLTTLKRQEYEEMRALISDYRRAEFRPRQVVGDDTIKGVHGGNNQFVRT
;
A
#
# COMPACT_ATOMS: atom_id res chain seq x y z
N MET A 1 -8.16 -3.72 11.97
CA MET A 1 -7.85 -2.27 12.00
C MET A 1 -8.97 -1.48 11.33
N LYS A 2 -9.44 -0.38 11.94
CA LYS A 2 -10.55 0.42 11.38
C LYS A 2 -10.04 1.42 10.35
N VAL A 3 -10.91 1.79 9.40
CA VAL A 3 -10.62 2.84 8.41
C VAL A 3 -10.22 4.17 9.07
N VAL A 4 -10.85 4.52 10.19
CA VAL A 4 -10.61 5.79 10.88
C VAL A 4 -9.21 5.82 11.51
N ASP A 5 -8.73 4.69 12.02
CA ASP A 5 -7.39 4.60 12.62
C ASP A 5 -6.31 4.85 11.56
N ILE A 6 -6.44 4.22 10.38
CA ILE A 6 -5.55 4.46 9.24
C ILE A 6 -5.60 5.94 8.82
N ALA A 7 -6.79 6.53 8.81
CA ALA A 7 -6.94 7.92 8.42
C ALA A 7 -6.31 8.91 9.43
N ASP A 8 -6.38 8.62 10.73
CA ASP A 8 -5.70 9.41 11.77
C ASP A 8 -4.18 9.30 11.65
N GLU A 9 -3.65 8.09 11.41
CA GLU A 9 -2.21 7.90 11.16
C GLU A 9 -1.73 8.69 9.94
N ILE A 10 -2.46 8.61 8.82
CA ILE A 10 -2.16 9.39 7.61
C ILE A 10 -2.22 10.89 7.92
N PHE A 11 -3.23 11.35 8.66
CA PHE A 11 -3.39 12.76 8.98
C PHE A 11 -2.18 13.31 9.75
N ARG A 12 -1.64 12.53 10.69
CA ARG A 12 -0.43 12.89 11.45
C ARG A 12 0.85 12.79 10.62
N GLU A 13 0.98 11.76 9.78
CA GLU A 13 2.16 11.58 8.90
C GLU A 13 2.29 12.71 7.86
N VAL A 14 1.17 13.25 7.37
CA VAL A 14 1.14 14.37 6.41
C VAL A 14 1.40 15.73 7.10
N GLY A 15 1.44 15.77 8.43
CA GLY A 15 1.66 16.99 9.20
C GLY A 15 0.40 17.83 9.38
N GLU A 16 -0.75 17.18 9.58
CA GLU A 16 -2.02 17.80 9.97
C GLU A 16 -2.46 18.97 9.05
N PRO A 17 -2.61 18.71 7.74
CA PRO A 17 -2.91 19.77 6.78
C PRO A 17 -4.31 20.34 7.01
N THR A 18 -4.44 21.66 6.99
CA THR A 18 -5.73 22.36 7.16
C THR A 18 -6.75 22.06 6.05
N ALA A 19 -6.28 21.60 4.89
CA ALA A 19 -7.11 21.27 3.73
C ALA A 19 -7.84 19.92 3.83
N TYR A 20 -7.45 19.06 4.78
CA TYR A 20 -8.04 17.73 4.95
C TYR A 20 -8.50 17.53 6.40
N SER A 21 -9.64 16.87 6.55
CA SER A 21 -10.09 16.32 7.84
C SER A 21 -9.90 14.80 7.85
N ILE A 22 -9.81 14.19 9.04
CA ILE A 22 -9.77 12.73 9.21
C ILE A 22 -10.94 12.06 8.48
N ALA A 23 -12.12 12.69 8.47
CA ALA A 23 -13.29 12.21 7.73
C ALA A 23 -13.07 12.18 6.21
N SER A 24 -12.44 13.22 5.64
CA SER A 24 -12.13 13.27 4.21
C SER A 24 -11.09 12.22 3.79
N ILE A 25 -10.10 11.96 4.65
CA ILE A 25 -9.08 10.92 4.44
C ILE A 25 -9.73 9.54 4.57
N SER A 26 -10.58 9.33 5.57
CA SER A 26 -11.35 8.10 5.75
C SER A 26 -12.20 7.77 4.52
N TYR A 27 -12.84 8.78 3.92
CA TYR A 27 -13.60 8.60 2.69
C TYR A 27 -12.71 8.18 1.52
N TRP A 28 -11.55 8.83 1.36
CA TRP A 28 -10.59 8.44 0.33
C TRP A 28 -10.09 7.01 0.51
N VAL A 29 -9.77 6.60 1.74
CA VAL A 29 -9.37 5.23 2.07
C VAL A 29 -10.45 4.24 1.62
N ARG A 30 -11.72 4.51 1.93
CA ARG A 30 -12.84 3.65 1.52
C ARG A 30 -12.95 3.49 0.01
N ALA A 31 -12.82 4.60 -0.72
CA ALA A 31 -12.93 4.60 -2.17
C ALA A 31 -11.75 3.91 -2.88
N ASN A 32 -10.59 3.77 -2.23
CA ASN A 32 -9.35 3.30 -2.85
C ASN A 32 -8.91 1.89 -2.42
N ILE A 33 -9.63 1.21 -1.53
CA ILE A 33 -9.31 -0.18 -1.12
C ILE A 33 -9.34 -1.15 -2.30
N GLY A 34 -10.24 -0.95 -3.28
CA GLY A 34 -10.23 -1.75 -4.51
C GLY A 34 -8.94 -1.60 -5.33
N ARG A 35 -8.29 -0.41 -5.29
CA ARG A 35 -7.00 -0.21 -5.96
C ARG A 35 -5.87 -0.89 -5.20
N LEU A 36 -5.89 -0.86 -3.86
CA LEU A 36 -4.96 -1.63 -3.04
C LEU A 36 -5.04 -3.12 -3.41
N ASN A 37 -6.25 -3.67 -3.44
CA ASN A 37 -6.50 -5.06 -3.83
C ASN A 37 -5.85 -5.43 -5.17
N ASN A 38 -5.98 -4.57 -6.19
CA ASN A 38 -5.33 -4.78 -7.49
C ASN A 38 -3.80 -4.74 -7.42
N HIS A 39 -3.21 -3.98 -6.50
CA HIS A 39 -1.76 -3.90 -6.33
C HIS A 39 -1.18 -5.11 -5.60
N ILE A 40 -1.87 -5.62 -4.57
CA ILE A 40 -1.36 -6.73 -3.74
C ILE A 40 -2.03 -8.08 -4.03
N ASN A 41 -2.93 -8.16 -5.00
CA ASN A 41 -3.69 -9.35 -5.38
C ASN A 41 -4.53 -9.93 -4.23
N THR A 42 -5.12 -9.06 -3.42
CA THR A 42 -6.00 -9.40 -2.30
C THR A 42 -7.44 -8.98 -2.58
N PHE A 43 -8.35 -9.26 -1.65
CA PHE A 43 -9.75 -8.89 -1.75
C PHE A 43 -10.30 -8.33 -0.43
N PHE A 44 -9.59 -7.35 0.13
CA PHE A 44 -10.06 -6.62 1.30
C PHE A 44 -11.38 -5.91 1.01
N GLU A 45 -12.31 -6.02 1.94
CA GLU A 45 -13.61 -5.37 1.93
C GLU A 45 -13.77 -4.58 3.22
N ILE A 46 -14.64 -3.56 3.18
CA ILE A 46 -14.98 -2.75 4.34
C ILE A 46 -16.34 -3.19 4.82
N ASP A 47 -16.44 -3.58 6.08
CA ASP A 47 -17.74 -3.80 6.69
C ASP A 47 -18.50 -2.47 6.81
N SER A 48 -19.72 -2.45 6.28
CA SER A 48 -20.60 -1.28 6.27
C SER A 48 -21.00 -0.79 7.67
N THR A 49 -20.95 -1.65 8.69
CA THR A 49 -21.35 -1.30 10.06
C THR A 49 -20.15 -0.91 10.91
N THR A 50 -19.16 -1.79 11.00
CA THR A 50 -17.99 -1.60 11.88
C THR A 50 -16.90 -0.73 11.25
N HIS A 51 -16.93 -0.56 9.93
CA HIS A 51 -15.89 0.13 9.15
C HIS A 51 -14.49 -0.47 9.33
N GLU A 52 -14.43 -1.76 9.61
CA GLU A 52 -13.22 -2.55 9.67
C GLU A 52 -12.87 -3.08 8.28
N ILE A 53 -11.57 -3.16 7.99
CA ILE A 53 -11.07 -3.71 6.74
C ILE A 53 -10.69 -5.17 6.98
N THR A 54 -11.46 -6.07 6.40
CA THR A 54 -11.29 -7.52 6.55
C THR A 54 -11.33 -8.23 5.20
N GLN A 55 -10.82 -9.44 5.17
CA GLN A 55 -10.80 -10.32 4.01
C GLN A 55 -11.22 -11.72 4.45
N LYS A 56 -12.05 -12.41 3.67
CA LYS A 56 -12.45 -13.80 3.94
C LYS A 56 -11.52 -14.78 3.25
N THR A 57 -10.48 -15.24 3.91
CA THR A 57 -9.49 -16.13 3.29
C THR A 57 -9.58 -17.55 3.86
N ASP A 58 -9.31 -18.54 3.00
CA ASP A 58 -9.14 -19.93 3.42
C ASP A 58 -7.65 -20.19 3.68
N GLU A 59 -7.21 -19.97 4.92
CA GLU A 59 -5.78 -20.12 5.27
C GLU A 59 -5.31 -21.58 5.24
N LYS A 60 -6.23 -22.53 5.45
CA LYS A 60 -5.92 -23.96 5.60
C LYS A 60 -6.21 -24.78 4.36
N ASN A 61 -6.83 -24.19 3.33
CA ASN A 61 -7.37 -24.87 2.16
C ASN A 61 -8.38 -25.98 2.56
N ASP A 62 -9.12 -25.77 3.64
CA ASP A 62 -10.12 -26.71 4.17
C ASP A 62 -11.55 -26.32 3.76
N GLY A 63 -11.70 -25.25 2.94
CA GLY A 63 -12.97 -24.70 2.51
C GLY A 63 -13.64 -23.82 3.57
N VAL A 64 -12.99 -23.59 4.72
CA VAL A 64 -13.51 -22.73 5.79
C VAL A 64 -12.93 -21.33 5.64
N LEU A 65 -13.80 -20.38 5.32
CA LEU A 65 -13.42 -18.97 5.22
C LEU A 65 -13.23 -18.39 6.63
N VAL A 66 -12.02 -17.91 6.91
CA VAL A 66 -11.67 -17.19 8.12
C VAL A 66 -11.55 -15.70 7.80
N GLU A 67 -12.10 -14.86 8.68
CA GLU A 67 -11.92 -13.41 8.57
C GLU A 67 -10.51 -13.05 9.01
N LYS A 68 -9.75 -12.48 8.07
CA LYS A 68 -8.41 -11.96 8.27
C LYS A 68 -8.46 -10.44 8.19
N GLU A 69 -7.96 -9.77 9.22
CA GLU A 69 -7.83 -8.32 9.22
C GLU A 69 -6.72 -7.85 8.28
N ILE A 70 -6.82 -6.59 7.84
CA ILE A 70 -5.73 -5.93 7.11
C ILE A 70 -4.42 -5.98 7.91
N THR A 71 -3.37 -6.47 7.27
CA THR A 71 -2.03 -6.53 7.86
C THR A 71 -1.39 -5.15 7.86
N ILE A 72 -0.49 -4.89 8.80
CA ILE A 72 0.24 -3.61 8.92
C ILE A 72 0.93 -3.24 7.60
N ASP A 73 1.52 -4.21 6.90
CA ASP A 73 2.19 -4.00 5.61
C ASP A 73 1.23 -3.54 4.50
N ALA A 74 0.03 -4.15 4.41
CA ALA A 74 -1.01 -3.73 3.48
C ALA A 74 -1.54 -2.32 3.82
N GLY A 75 -1.66 -2.02 5.12
CA GLY A 75 -1.96 -0.68 5.62
C GLY A 75 -0.89 0.34 5.20
N ALA A 76 0.39 0.02 5.35
CA ALA A 76 1.49 0.89 4.96
C ALA A 76 1.49 1.22 3.46
N ILE A 77 1.20 0.23 2.60
CA ILE A 77 1.04 0.46 1.14
C ILE A 77 -0.10 1.46 0.88
N LEU A 78 -1.23 1.31 1.57
CA LEU A 78 -2.38 2.21 1.44
C LEU A 78 -2.06 3.64 1.88
N LYS A 79 -1.27 3.81 2.95
CA LYS A 79 -0.77 5.12 3.39
C LYS A 79 0.10 5.79 2.32
N ARG A 80 1.09 5.06 1.78
CA ARG A 80 1.94 5.57 0.69
C ARG A 80 1.14 5.94 -0.55
N MET A 81 0.09 5.17 -0.86
CA MET A 81 -0.83 5.50 -1.94
C MET A 81 -1.56 6.85 -1.71
N PHE A 82 -1.93 7.17 -0.46
CA PHE A 82 -2.50 8.47 -0.11
C PHE A 82 -1.48 9.60 -0.26
N LEU A 83 -0.24 9.41 0.21
CA LEU A 83 0.82 10.42 0.09
C LEU A 83 1.08 10.80 -1.38
N ILE A 84 1.10 9.83 -2.28
CA ILE A 84 1.23 10.09 -3.73
C ILE A 84 0.08 10.97 -4.24
N HIS A 85 -1.16 10.68 -3.81
CA HIS A 85 -2.33 11.48 -4.17
C HIS A 85 -2.27 12.90 -3.58
N TYR A 86 -1.83 13.02 -2.34
CA TYR A 86 -1.61 14.32 -1.68
C TYR A 86 -0.61 15.17 -2.45
N TYR A 87 0.58 14.63 -2.78
CA TYR A 87 1.58 15.34 -3.56
C TYR A 87 1.10 15.68 -4.97
N ASP A 88 0.32 14.82 -5.64
CA ASP A 88 -0.26 15.15 -6.96
C ASP A 88 -1.16 16.40 -6.88
N ARG A 89 -1.96 16.50 -5.82
CA ARG A 89 -2.81 17.68 -5.59
C ARG A 89 -1.99 18.92 -5.31
N GLU A 90 -1.00 18.83 -4.42
CA GLU A 90 -0.12 19.95 -4.08
C GLU A 90 0.65 20.45 -5.31
N ILE A 91 1.13 19.55 -6.17
CA ILE A 91 1.77 19.91 -7.44
C ILE A 91 0.79 20.70 -8.32
N ARG A 92 -0.44 20.21 -8.52
CA ARG A 92 -1.44 20.90 -9.36
C ARG A 92 -1.79 22.30 -8.83
N THR A 93 -1.99 22.42 -7.52
CA THR A 93 -2.26 23.71 -6.87
C THR A 93 -1.10 24.68 -7.08
N ASN A 94 0.14 24.25 -6.85
CA ASN A 94 1.33 25.09 -7.03
C ASN A 94 1.57 25.47 -8.49
N VAL A 95 1.34 24.57 -9.44
CA VAL A 95 1.43 24.85 -10.88
C VAL A 95 0.38 25.89 -11.30
N THR A 96 -0.85 25.78 -10.81
CA THR A 96 -1.92 26.74 -11.11
C THR A 96 -1.58 28.13 -10.56
N ASN A 97 -1.05 28.18 -9.33
CA ASN A 97 -0.59 29.42 -8.68
C ASN A 97 0.71 30.00 -9.27
N ALA A 98 1.44 29.24 -10.08
CA ALA A 98 2.59 29.73 -10.82
C ALA A 98 2.18 30.41 -12.13
N GLY A 99 1.09 29.96 -12.76
CA GLY A 99 0.57 30.57 -13.99
C GLY A 99 0.00 31.99 -13.83
N THR A 100 -0.39 32.38 -12.62
CA THR A 100 -1.05 33.67 -12.33
C THR A 100 -0.12 34.78 -11.86
N ASP A 101 1.15 34.49 -11.58
CA ASP A 101 2.01 35.34 -10.76
C ASP A 101 3.33 35.68 -11.49
N THR A 102 3.35 36.83 -12.17
CA THR A 102 4.39 37.19 -13.17
C THR A 102 5.57 38.00 -12.63
N ILE A 103 5.59 38.37 -11.33
CA ILE A 103 6.65 39.22 -10.77
C ILE A 103 7.65 38.35 -9.99
N VAL A 104 8.86 38.22 -10.53
CA VAL A 104 9.93 37.35 -10.01
C VAL A 104 10.90 38.10 -9.09
N GLU A 105 11.16 39.38 -9.36
CA GLU A 105 12.10 40.19 -8.60
C GLU A 105 11.77 41.67 -8.80
N VAL A 106 11.69 42.41 -7.69
CA VAL A 106 11.59 43.88 -7.72
C VAL A 106 12.79 44.43 -6.98
N THR A 107 13.56 45.26 -7.66
CA THR A 107 14.70 45.98 -7.10
C THR A 107 14.34 47.47 -7.05
N ASP A 108 14.28 48.06 -5.85
CA ASP A 108 14.08 49.49 -5.68
C ASP A 108 15.13 50.05 -4.71
N GLN A 109 15.90 51.04 -5.17
CA GLN A 109 16.89 51.84 -4.43
C GLN A 109 17.66 51.09 -3.30
N GLY A 110 18.16 49.89 -3.60
CA GLY A 110 19.01 49.10 -2.67
C GLY A 110 18.27 48.03 -1.86
N SER A 111 16.94 47.98 -1.91
CA SER A 111 16.14 46.84 -1.42
C SER A 111 15.79 45.91 -2.58
N THR A 112 16.09 44.63 -2.42
CA THR A 112 15.71 43.57 -3.35
C THR A 112 14.70 42.66 -2.68
N VAL A 113 13.53 42.52 -3.29
CA VAL A 113 12.53 41.53 -2.86
C VAL A 113 12.53 40.42 -3.90
N ARG A 114 13.15 39.28 -3.54
CA ARG A 114 13.15 38.07 -4.35
C ARG A 114 12.05 37.14 -3.87
N LYS A 115 11.12 36.83 -4.76
CA LYS A 115 10.05 35.87 -4.49
C LYS A 115 10.60 34.44 -4.58
N ILE A 116 10.07 33.52 -3.76
CA ILE A 116 10.44 32.10 -3.82
C ILE A 116 10.17 31.58 -5.23
N ASN A 117 11.13 30.86 -5.81
CA ASN A 117 10.97 30.24 -7.12
C ASN A 117 9.98 29.07 -7.04
N LYS A 118 8.71 29.32 -7.35
CA LYS A 118 7.64 28.31 -7.33
C LYS A 118 7.94 27.12 -8.26
N ASN A 119 8.71 27.30 -9.33
CA ASN A 119 9.11 26.19 -10.21
C ASN A 119 10.07 25.23 -9.50
N GLU A 120 10.92 25.74 -8.61
CA GLU A 120 11.82 24.92 -7.80
C GLU A 120 11.03 24.12 -6.76
N VAL A 121 9.98 24.71 -6.17
CA VAL A 121 9.04 24.02 -5.28
C VAL A 121 8.29 22.90 -6.01
N VAL A 122 7.80 23.15 -7.24
CA VAL A 122 7.14 22.09 -8.03
C VAL A 122 8.11 20.95 -8.36
N LYS A 123 9.37 21.26 -8.67
CA LYS A 123 10.42 20.25 -8.90
C LYS A 123 10.73 19.42 -7.65
N SER A 124 10.82 20.07 -6.48
CA SER A 124 11.05 19.34 -5.22
C SER A 124 9.87 18.44 -4.88
N LEU A 125 8.62 18.92 -5.00
CA LEU A 125 7.41 18.12 -4.78
C LEU A 125 7.31 16.94 -5.77
N THR A 126 7.69 17.14 -7.03
CA THR A 126 7.71 16.06 -8.03
C THR A 126 8.75 15.00 -7.67
N THR A 127 9.89 15.42 -7.12
CA THR A 127 10.95 14.50 -6.66
C THR A 127 10.49 13.69 -5.46
N LEU A 128 9.84 14.32 -4.48
CA LEU A 128 9.24 13.66 -3.32
C LEU A 128 8.19 12.63 -3.77
N LYS A 129 7.26 13.02 -4.65
CA LYS A 129 6.26 12.09 -5.21
C LYS A 129 6.90 10.86 -5.86
N ARG A 130 8.03 11.03 -6.55
CA ARG A 130 8.76 9.91 -7.16
C ARG A 130 9.36 8.98 -6.10
N GLN A 131 9.95 9.53 -5.04
CA GLN A 131 10.49 8.75 -3.92
C GLN A 131 9.39 7.93 -3.25
N GLU A 132 8.25 8.55 -2.94
CA GLU A 132 7.08 7.85 -2.37
C GLU A 132 6.58 6.71 -3.26
N TYR A 133 6.60 6.91 -4.59
CA TYR A 133 6.21 5.87 -5.54
C TYR A 133 7.21 4.71 -5.59
N GLU A 134 8.51 5.00 -5.47
CA GLU A 134 9.56 3.98 -5.38
C GLU A 134 9.43 3.17 -4.08
N GLU A 135 9.19 3.82 -2.95
CA GLU A 135 8.94 3.18 -1.67
C GLU A 135 7.67 2.32 -1.69
N MET A 136 6.57 2.83 -2.26
CA MET A 136 5.33 2.05 -2.43
C MET A 136 5.59 0.77 -3.25
N ARG A 137 6.38 0.85 -4.32
CA ARG A 137 6.74 -0.32 -5.13
C ARG A 137 7.56 -1.34 -4.35
N ALA A 138 8.52 -0.88 -3.53
CA ALA A 138 9.30 -1.74 -2.66
C ALA A 138 8.38 -2.49 -1.68
N LEU A 139 7.48 -1.78 -1.00
CA LEU A 139 6.52 -2.37 -0.07
C LEU A 139 5.60 -3.40 -0.74
N ILE A 140 5.09 -3.11 -1.95
CA ILE A 140 4.28 -4.07 -2.71
C ILE A 140 5.09 -5.35 -3.02
N SER A 141 6.36 -5.20 -3.39
CA SER A 141 7.21 -6.35 -3.71
C SER A 141 7.52 -7.21 -2.48
N ASP A 142 7.75 -6.58 -1.34
CA ASP A 142 8.02 -7.26 -0.07
C ASP A 142 6.76 -7.92 0.49
N TYR A 143 5.60 -7.25 0.40
CA TYR A 143 4.30 -7.82 0.76
C TYR A 143 4.03 -9.11 -0.02
N ARG A 144 4.18 -9.05 -1.35
CA ARG A 144 4.00 -10.21 -2.21
C ARG A 144 4.96 -11.33 -1.82
N ARG A 145 6.24 -11.02 -1.60
CA ARG A 145 7.25 -12.01 -1.18
C ARG A 145 6.87 -12.69 0.14
N ALA A 146 6.32 -11.94 1.09
CA ALA A 146 5.92 -12.47 2.39
C ALA A 146 4.66 -13.36 2.30
N GLU A 147 3.69 -13.02 1.43
CA GLU A 147 2.48 -13.82 1.26
C GLU A 147 2.70 -15.09 0.43
N PHE A 148 3.72 -15.15 -0.43
CA PHE A 148 4.06 -16.37 -1.16
C PHE A 148 4.66 -17.43 -0.24
N ARG A 149 3.82 -18.35 0.25
CA ARG A 149 4.27 -19.60 0.85
C ARG A 149 4.43 -20.66 -0.25
N PRO A 150 5.66 -21.13 -0.56
CA PRO A 150 5.83 -22.19 -1.56
C PRO A 150 5.12 -23.45 -1.06
N ARG A 151 4.18 -23.97 -1.87
CA ARG A 151 3.56 -25.27 -1.58
C ARG A 151 4.61 -26.35 -1.78
N GLN A 152 4.90 -27.09 -0.72
CA GLN A 152 5.69 -28.31 -0.84
C GLN A 152 4.85 -29.36 -1.56
N VAL A 153 5.31 -29.80 -2.72
CA VAL A 153 4.78 -31.00 -3.39
C VAL A 153 5.57 -32.16 -2.82
N VAL A 154 5.02 -32.83 -1.80
CA VAL A 154 5.59 -34.09 -1.32
C VAL A 154 5.17 -35.17 -2.31
N GLY A 155 6.15 -35.94 -2.81
CA GLY A 155 5.87 -37.04 -3.73
C GLY A 155 5.09 -38.13 -3.00
N ASP A 156 3.85 -38.38 -3.43
CA ASP A 156 3.04 -39.52 -2.98
C ASP A 156 3.47 -40.85 -3.64
N ASP A 157 4.63 -40.85 -4.30
CA ASP A 157 5.13 -41.95 -5.13
C ASP A 157 5.96 -42.97 -4.31
N THR A 158 5.56 -43.23 -3.06
CA THR A 158 6.16 -44.33 -2.28
C THR A 158 5.22 -45.52 -2.25
N ILE A 159 5.18 -46.28 -3.35
CA ILE A 159 4.51 -47.58 -3.37
C ILE A 159 5.36 -48.54 -2.53
N LYS A 160 4.78 -49.05 -1.44
CA LYS A 160 5.43 -50.04 -0.56
C LYS A 160 5.66 -51.34 -1.34
N GLY A 161 6.92 -51.64 -1.65
CA GLY A 161 7.29 -52.90 -2.31
C GLY A 161 6.85 -54.10 -1.47
N VAL A 162 5.95 -54.93 -2.00
CA VAL A 162 5.57 -56.20 -1.37
C VAL A 162 6.68 -57.21 -1.65
N HIS A 163 7.63 -57.36 -0.72
CA HIS A 163 8.58 -58.47 -0.76
C HIS A 163 7.90 -59.74 -0.21
N GLY A 164 7.31 -60.54 -1.10
CA GLY A 164 6.91 -61.91 -0.80
C GLY A 164 8.13 -62.80 -0.66
N GLY A 165 8.60 -63.02 0.56
CA GLY A 165 9.67 -63.98 0.85
C GLY A 165 9.14 -65.42 0.73
N ASN A 166 9.40 -66.09 -0.40
CA ASN A 166 9.19 -67.53 -0.54
C ASN A 166 10.26 -68.29 0.26
N ASN A 167 10.03 -68.50 1.55
CA ASN A 167 10.81 -69.40 2.41
C ASN A 167 10.46 -70.89 2.16
N GLN A 168 10.44 -71.35 0.89
CA GLN A 168 10.14 -72.75 0.56
C GLN A 168 11.32 -73.56 0.00
N PHE A 169 12.53 -73.00 -0.02
CA PHE A 169 13.71 -73.75 -0.48
C PHE A 169 14.90 -73.63 0.49
N VAL A 170 14.73 -74.11 1.72
CA VAL A 170 15.86 -74.56 2.54
C VAL A 170 15.62 -76.05 2.81
N ARG A 171 16.28 -76.91 2.02
CA ARG A 171 16.31 -78.36 2.25
C ARG A 171 17.48 -78.68 3.19
N THR A 172 17.15 -79.42 4.25
CA THR A 172 18.04 -80.13 5.17
C THR A 172 18.97 -81.10 4.45
#